data_AF-A0A382MJX6-F1
#
_entry.id   AF-A0A382MJX6-F1
#
_cell.length_a   1.000
_cell.length_b   1.000
_cell.length_c   1.000
_cell.angle_alpha   90.00
_cell.angle_beta   90.00
_cell.angle_gamma   90.00
#
_symmetry.space_group_name_H-M   'P 1'
#
loop_
_entity.id
_entity.type
_entity.pdbx_description
1 polymer ?
#
loop_
_entity_poly.entity_id
_entity_poly.type
_entity_poly.pdbx_seq_one_letter_code
_entity_poly.pdbx_strand_id
1 'polypeptide(L)'
;MGDPAGIGPEIVVRAFNNAVISESAQLFVIGSSEPLLLAMQQTGIELPILPILGPEQCREEPGIQLLTPPGLSVDKLTQGSISAAAGYAAVNYFESAVNLCLQGQLAAVVTCPIHKEAVQLAG
;
A
#
# COMPACT_ATOMS: atom_id res chain seq x y z
N MET A 1 -2.12 1.29 0.90
CA MET A 1 -0.90 1.54 1.70
C MET A 1 -0.99 2.80 2.57
N GLY A 2 -1.85 3.78 2.23
CA GLY A 2 -1.92 5.04 2.96
C GLY A 2 -0.81 5.99 2.50
N ASP A 3 -0.38 6.88 3.39
CA ASP A 3 0.75 7.77 3.11
C ASP A 3 2.06 6.97 3.00
N PRO A 4 2.72 6.94 1.83
CA PRO A 4 3.98 6.22 1.63
C PRO A 4 5.16 6.79 2.42
N ALA A 5 5.10 8.04 2.87
CA ALA A 5 6.10 8.65 3.76
C ALA A 5 5.73 8.51 5.25
N GLY A 6 4.53 8.02 5.56
CA GLY A 6 4.07 7.75 6.92
C GLY A 6 4.41 6.32 7.39
N ILE A 7 3.66 5.84 8.39
CA ILE A 7 3.84 4.49 8.99
C ILE A 7 3.05 3.38 8.28
N GLY A 8 2.32 3.72 7.20
CA GLY A 8 1.47 2.79 6.46
C GLY A 8 2.22 1.57 5.93
N PRO A 9 3.38 1.75 5.27
CA PRO A 9 4.22 0.64 4.80
C PRO A 9 4.62 -0.33 5.92
N GLU A 10 4.99 0.15 7.11
CA GLU A 10 5.39 -0.68 8.25
C GLU A 10 4.21 -1.47 8.82
N ILE A 11 3.03 -0.87 8.87
CA ILE A 11 1.79 -1.56 9.26
C ILE A 11 1.51 -2.71 8.28
N VAL A 12 1.64 -2.45 6.98
CA VAL A 12 1.43 -3.46 5.93
C VAL A 12 2.41 -4.63 6.09
N VAL A 13 3.71 -4.35 6.22
CA VAL A 13 4.74 -5.40 6.40
C VAL A 13 4.44 -6.26 7.62
N ARG A 14 4.09 -5.65 8.77
CA ARG A 14 3.73 -6.38 9.98
C ARG A 14 2.44 -7.18 9.84
N ALA A 15 1.45 -6.66 9.10
CA ALA A 15 0.18 -7.34 8.88
C ALA A 15 0.37 -8.60 8.01
N PHE A 16 1.14 -8.51 6.93
CA PHE A 16 1.43 -9.66 6.06
C PHE A 16 2.35 -10.70 6.71
N ASN A 17 3.13 -10.32 7.72
CA ASN A 17 3.92 -11.25 8.54
C ASN A 17 3.12 -11.90 9.69
N ASN A 18 1.82 -11.61 9.79
CA ASN A 18 0.95 -12.20 10.81
C ASN A 18 0.07 -13.31 10.20
N ALA A 19 0.35 -14.55 10.57
CA ALA A 19 -0.36 -15.74 10.08
C ALA A 19 -1.90 -15.65 10.25
N VAL A 20 -2.36 -15.08 11.38
CA VAL A 20 -3.79 -14.94 11.67
C VAL A 20 -4.46 -14.02 10.65
N ILE A 21 -3.76 -12.98 10.19
CA ILE A 21 -4.28 -12.05 9.19
C ILE A 21 -4.25 -12.70 7.81
N SER A 22 -3.13 -13.31 7.40
CA SER A 22 -3.00 -13.96 6.09
C SER A 22 -3.96 -15.14 5.89
N GLU A 23 -4.35 -15.84 6.97
CA GLU A 23 -5.32 -16.92 6.91
C GLU A 23 -6.78 -16.44 6.93
N SER A 24 -7.03 -15.18 7.28
CA SER A 24 -8.40 -14.65 7.44
C SER A 24 -9.04 -14.17 6.13
N ALA A 25 -8.23 -13.82 5.14
CA ALA A 25 -8.69 -13.31 3.85
C ALA A 25 -7.58 -13.38 2.79
N GLN A 26 -7.98 -13.38 1.52
CA GLN A 26 -7.08 -13.13 0.41
C GLN A 26 -6.80 -11.63 0.32
N LEU A 27 -5.57 -11.22 0.66
CA LEU A 27 -5.18 -9.82 0.80
C LEU A 27 -4.17 -9.39 -0.26
N PHE A 28 -4.33 -8.16 -0.73
CA PHE A 28 -3.30 -7.46 -1.50
C PHE A 28 -3.22 -5.99 -1.09
N VAL A 29 -2.15 -5.34 -1.50
CA VAL A 29 -1.84 -3.95 -1.18
C VAL A 29 -1.91 -3.12 -2.44
N ILE A 30 -2.67 -2.04 -2.38
CA ILE A 30 -2.55 -0.96 -3.36
C ILE A 30 -1.53 0.04 -2.83
N GLY A 31 -0.40 0.19 -3.51
CA GLY A 31 0.76 0.91 -2.99
C GLY A 31 1.93 0.99 -3.95
N SER A 32 3.14 1.11 -3.40
CA SER A 32 4.40 1.11 -4.15
C SER A 32 5.46 0.29 -3.42
N SER A 33 6.43 -0.22 -4.16
CA SER A 33 7.46 -1.13 -3.66
C SER A 33 8.49 -0.44 -2.77
N GLU A 34 8.92 0.77 -3.11
CA GLU A 34 10.04 1.44 -2.44
C GLU A 34 9.77 1.69 -0.94
N PRO A 35 8.58 2.20 -0.53
CA PRO A 35 8.26 2.35 0.88
C PRO A 35 8.15 1.01 1.62
N LEU A 36 7.70 -0.06 0.96
CA LEU A 36 7.63 -1.39 1.55
C LEU A 36 9.03 -1.96 1.79
N LEU A 37 9.95 -1.79 0.84
CA LEU A 37 11.35 -2.20 0.98
C LEU A 37 12.02 -1.48 2.16
N LEU A 38 11.81 -0.16 2.29
CA LEU A 38 12.31 0.61 3.42
C LEU A 38 11.70 0.13 4.74
N ALA A 39 10.39 -0.12 4.78
CA ALA A 39 9.71 -0.65 5.95
C ALA A 39 10.21 -2.04 6.38
N MET A 40 10.52 -2.93 5.42
CA MET A 40 11.14 -4.23 5.70
C MET A 40 12.51 -4.06 6.37
N GLN A 41 13.36 -3.16 5.85
CA GLN A 41 14.65 -2.84 6.46
C GLN A 41 14.52 -2.32 7.91
N GLN A 42 13.52 -1.48 8.17
CA GLN A 42 13.29 -0.88 9.49
C GLN A 42 12.68 -1.85 10.50
N THR A 43 11.83 -2.76 10.04
CA THR A 43 11.15 -3.73 10.90
C THR A 43 11.95 -5.02 11.10
N GLY A 44 12.94 -5.30 10.25
CA GLY A 44 13.68 -6.56 10.25
C GLY A 44 12.86 -7.75 9.74
N ILE A 45 11.73 -7.48 9.08
CA ILE A 45 10.84 -8.48 8.49
C ILE A 45 11.11 -8.53 7.00
N GLU A 46 11.43 -9.71 6.47
CA GLU A 46 11.62 -9.93 5.04
C GLU A 46 10.41 -10.67 4.47
N LEU A 47 9.77 -10.08 3.47
CA LEU A 47 8.69 -10.71 2.71
C LEU A 47 8.93 -10.48 1.23
N PRO A 48 8.64 -11.45 0.35
CA PRO A 48 8.68 -11.21 -1.08
C PRO A 48 7.59 -10.20 -1.46
N ILE A 49 7.92 -9.25 -2.34
CA ILE A 49 6.93 -8.39 -2.99
C ILE A 49 6.56 -9.05 -4.32
N LEU A 50 5.28 -9.31 -4.49
CA LEU A 50 4.72 -10.06 -5.62
C LEU A 50 3.83 -9.10 -6.44
N PRO A 51 4.33 -8.54 -7.56
CA PRO A 51 3.55 -7.61 -8.35
C PRO A 51 2.35 -8.29 -9.00
N ILE A 52 1.19 -7.63 -8.93
CA ILE A 52 -0.06 -8.03 -9.59
C ILE A 52 -0.59 -6.87 -10.44
N LEU A 53 -1.28 -7.19 -11.54
CA LEU A 53 -1.92 -6.20 -12.41
C LEU A 53 -3.39 -5.94 -12.05
N GLY A 54 -3.98 -6.81 -11.23
CA GLY A 54 -5.37 -6.71 -10.80
C GLY A 54 -5.72 -7.72 -9.72
N PRO A 55 -6.89 -7.56 -9.05
CA PRO A 55 -7.32 -8.45 -7.96
C PRO A 55 -7.39 -9.92 -8.35
N GLU A 56 -7.70 -10.21 -9.62
CA GLU A 56 -7.77 -11.57 -10.18
C GLU A 56 -6.43 -12.32 -10.21
N GLN A 57 -5.31 -11.60 -10.09
CA GLN A 57 -3.98 -12.17 -10.04
C GLN A 57 -3.47 -12.37 -8.61
N CYS A 58 -4.22 -11.91 -7.61
CA CYS A 58 -3.89 -12.13 -6.21
C CYS A 58 -3.88 -13.64 -5.91
N ARG A 59 -2.90 -14.11 -5.16
CA ARG A 59 -2.77 -15.53 -4.79
C ARG A 59 -2.59 -15.69 -3.29
N GLU A 60 -3.01 -16.84 -2.78
CA GLU A 60 -2.78 -17.27 -1.41
C GLU A 60 -1.37 -17.85 -1.27
N GLU A 61 -0.36 -16.99 -1.34
CA GLU A 61 1.05 -17.37 -1.15
C GLU A 61 1.75 -16.38 -0.21
N PRO A 62 2.80 -16.81 0.52
CA PRO A 62 3.54 -15.93 1.41
C PRO A 62 4.18 -14.77 0.64
N GLY A 63 3.81 -13.54 1.00
CA GLY A 63 4.33 -12.34 0.35
C GLY A 63 3.31 -11.22 0.28
N ILE A 64 3.81 -10.02 -0.04
CA ILE A 64 2.96 -8.86 -0.27
C ILE A 64 2.57 -8.84 -1.75
N GLN A 65 1.32 -9.23 -2.02
CA GLN A 65 0.70 -9.04 -3.33
C GLN A 65 0.51 -7.54 -3.56
N LEU A 66 1.20 -6.95 -4.53
CA LEU A 66 1.29 -5.49 -4.71
C LEU A 66 0.70 -5.06 -6.04
N LEU A 67 -0.37 -4.28 -5.98
CA LEU A 67 -0.94 -3.56 -7.11
C LEU A 67 -0.45 -2.10 -7.06
N THR A 68 0.39 -1.71 -8.01
CA THR A 68 0.88 -0.34 -8.14
C THR A 68 0.09 0.41 -9.21
N PRO A 69 -0.68 1.45 -8.86
CA PRO A 69 -1.36 2.26 -9.86
C PRO A 69 -0.37 2.93 -10.83
N PRO A 70 -0.74 3.09 -12.11
CA PRO A 70 0.15 3.67 -13.11
C PRO A 70 0.40 5.16 -12.84
N GLY A 71 1.59 5.65 -13.23
CA GLY A 71 1.93 7.07 -13.17
C GLY A 71 2.34 7.58 -11.77
N LEU A 72 2.59 6.68 -10.82
CA LEU A 72 3.09 7.01 -9.49
C LEU A 72 4.61 6.81 -9.41
N SER A 73 5.31 7.85 -8.94
CA SER A 73 6.74 7.82 -8.64
C SER A 73 6.93 8.24 -7.18
N VAL A 74 7.40 7.31 -6.35
CA VAL A 74 7.65 7.53 -4.91
C VAL A 74 9.12 7.35 -4.51
N ASP A 75 9.98 7.19 -5.51
CA ASP A 75 11.43 6.99 -5.43
C ASP A 75 12.20 8.13 -4.73
N LYS A 76 11.58 9.31 -4.59
CA LYS A 76 12.20 10.50 -3.97
C LYS A 76 11.52 10.95 -2.68
N LEU A 77 10.62 10.14 -2.13
CA LEU A 77 9.95 10.50 -0.88
C LEU A 77 10.91 10.41 0.30
N THR A 78 10.87 11.43 1.15
CA THR A 78 11.57 11.41 2.44
C THR A 78 10.58 10.95 3.50
N GLN A 79 10.85 9.82 4.14
CA GLN A 79 10.00 9.30 5.21
C GLN A 79 9.89 10.31 6.37
N GLY A 80 8.71 10.41 6.96
CA GLY A 80 8.39 11.35 8.03
C GLY A 80 8.24 12.81 7.58
N SER A 81 8.36 13.10 6.27
CA SER A 81 8.23 14.44 5.72
C SER A 81 6.93 14.59 4.92
N ILE A 82 6.22 15.69 5.17
CA ILE A 82 5.02 16.05 4.42
C ILE A 82 5.43 16.47 3.00
N SER A 83 4.76 15.93 1.98
CA SER A 83 4.97 16.35 0.59
C SER A 83 3.72 16.15 -0.26
N ALA A 84 3.57 16.99 -1.29
CA ALA A 84 2.50 16.85 -2.29
C ALA A 84 2.57 15.48 -2.99
N ALA A 85 3.78 14.98 -3.26
CA ALA A 85 3.98 13.67 -3.91
C ALA A 85 3.47 12.52 -3.02
N ALA A 86 3.72 12.56 -1.71
CA ALA A 86 3.19 11.56 -0.78
C ALA A 86 1.66 11.64 -0.68
N GLY A 87 1.09 12.85 -0.65
CA GLY A 87 -0.36 13.07 -0.68
C GLY A 87 -1.02 12.55 -1.95
N TYR A 88 -0.45 12.88 -3.11
CA TYR A 88 -0.92 12.43 -4.42
C TYR A 88 -0.92 10.90 -4.50
N ALA A 89 0.15 10.25 -4.05
CA ALA A 89 0.23 8.81 -3.99
C ALA A 89 -0.85 8.20 -3.07
N ALA A 90 -1.03 8.76 -1.86
CA ALA A 90 -2.04 8.31 -0.92
C ALA A 90 -3.46 8.40 -1.48
N VAL A 91 -3.80 9.51 -2.15
CA VAL A 91 -5.08 9.71 -2.83
C VAL A 91 -5.24 8.70 -3.96
N ASN A 92 -4.24 8.54 -4.81
CA ASN A 92 -4.31 7.63 -5.94
C ASN A 92 -4.49 6.16 -5.51
N TYR A 93 -3.82 5.72 -4.43
CA TYR A 93 -4.05 4.40 -3.85
C TYR A 93 -5.48 4.23 -3.38
N PHE A 94 -6.04 5.25 -2.73
CA PHE A 94 -7.40 5.21 -2.21
C PHE A 94 -8.44 5.21 -3.33
N GLU A 95 -8.31 6.09 -4.32
CA GLU A 95 -9.18 6.14 -5.49
C GLU A 95 -9.16 4.82 -6.28
N SER A 96 -7.97 4.23 -6.45
CA SER A 96 -7.83 2.91 -7.06
C SER A 96 -8.60 1.84 -6.28
N ALA A 97 -8.49 1.83 -4.94
CA ALA A 97 -9.23 0.89 -4.09
C ALA A 97 -10.76 1.09 -4.20
N VAL A 98 -11.21 2.34 -4.16
CA VAL A 98 -12.64 2.69 -4.26
C VAL A 98 -13.18 2.27 -5.62
N ASN A 99 -12.46 2.53 -6.71
CA ASN A 99 -12.88 2.15 -8.05
C ASN A 99 -13.06 0.64 -8.20
N LEU A 100 -12.11 -0.17 -7.71
CA LEU A 100 -12.23 -1.63 -7.73
C LEU A 100 -13.39 -2.11 -6.85
N CYS A 101 -13.62 -1.48 -5.70
CA CYS A 101 -14.75 -1.79 -4.83
C CYS A 101 -16.10 -1.47 -5.49
N LEU A 102 -16.23 -0.32 -6.15
CA LEU A 102 -17.45 0.08 -6.87
C LEU A 102 -17.72 -0.81 -8.09
N GLN A 103 -16.67 -1.39 -8.67
CA GLN A 103 -16.78 -2.41 -9.73
C GLN A 103 -17.13 -3.80 -9.19
N GLY A 104 -17.29 -3.96 -7.88
CA GLY A 104 -17.59 -5.24 -7.24
C GLY A 104 -16.41 -6.23 -7.24
N GLN A 105 -15.19 -5.77 -7.51
CA GLN A 105 -13.99 -6.62 -7.54
C GLN A 105 -13.39 -6.84 -6.15
N LEU A 106 -13.76 -6.02 -5.16
CA LEU A 106 -13.30 -6.12 -3.77
C LEU A 106 -14.50 -6.31 -2.83
N ALA A 107 -14.35 -7.20 -1.86
CA ALA A 107 -15.33 -7.39 -0.79
C ALA A 107 -15.22 -6.30 0.29
N ALA A 108 -14.02 -5.76 0.51
CA ALA A 108 -13.75 -4.75 1.54
C ALA A 108 -12.49 -3.94 1.20
N VAL A 109 -12.36 -2.77 1.83
CA VAL A 109 -11.17 -1.92 1.78
C VAL A 109 -10.75 -1.59 3.21
N VAL A 110 -9.47 -1.78 3.52
CA VAL A 110 -8.84 -1.37 4.78
C VAL A 110 -7.80 -0.30 4.48
N THR A 111 -7.94 0.87 5.12
CA THR A 111 -7.05 2.01 4.88
C THR A 111 -6.02 2.14 5.99
N CYS A 112 -4.74 2.21 5.63
CA CYS A 112 -3.69 2.70 6.51
C CYS A 112 -3.79 4.23 6.69
N PRO A 113 -3.12 4.81 7.70
CA PRO A 113 -3.16 6.26 7.94
C PRO A 113 -2.70 7.10 6.74
N ILE A 114 -3.27 8.30 6.62
CA ILE A 114 -2.90 9.33 5.63
C ILE A 114 -2.63 10.66 6.33
N HIS A 115 -1.83 11.54 5.72
CA HIS A 115 -1.60 12.89 6.22
C HIS A 115 -2.47 13.93 5.47
N LYS A 116 -3.42 14.57 6.16
CA LYS A 116 -4.38 15.52 5.53
C LYS A 116 -3.69 16.70 4.85
N GLU A 117 -2.64 17.25 5.44
CA GLU A 117 -1.88 18.36 4.84
C GLU A 117 -1.14 17.91 3.57
N ALA A 118 -0.64 16.67 3.52
CA ALA A 118 -0.01 16.15 2.32
C ALA A 118 -1.02 16.03 1.17
N VAL A 119 -2.24 15.56 1.49
CA VAL A 119 -3.36 15.51 0.55
C VAL A 119 -3.72 16.91 0.04
N GLN A 120 -3.84 17.90 0.93
CA GLN A 120 -4.13 19.28 0.53
C GLN A 120 -3.05 19.89 -0.38
N LEU A 121 -1.78 19.55 -0.15
CA LEU A 121 -0.68 19.98 -1.02
C LEU A 121 -0.72 19.32 -2.41
N ALA A 122 -1.42 18.18 -2.55
CA ALA A 122 -1.56 17.46 -3.81
C ALA A 122 -2.66 18.03 -4.73
N GLY A 123 -3.50 18.94 -4.23
CA GLY A 123 -4.62 19.55 -4.97
C GLY A 123 -5.97 18.98 -4.56
#